data_AF-A0AAU3RH96-F1
#
_entry.id   AF-A0AAU3RH96-F1
#
_cell.length_a   1.000
_cell.length_b   1.000
_cell.length_c   1.000
_cell.angle_alpha   90.00
_cell.angle_beta   90.00
_cell.angle_gamma   90.00
#
_symmetry.space_group_name_H-M   'P 1'
#
loop_
_entity.id
_entity.type
_entity.pdbx_description
1 polymer ?
#
loop_
_entity_poly.entity_id
_entity_poly.type
_entity_poly.pdbx_seq_one_letter_code
_entity_poly.pdbx_strand_id
1 'polypeptide(L)' 'MVKLTVYLTDPADLEVALWARDELLGRARPLACSLVTGADPVHPAFRVKVDH' A
#
# COMPACT_ATOMS: atom_id res chain seq x y z
N MET A 1 12.19 3.35 -13.25
CA MET A 1 10.81 3.26 -12.72
C MET A 1 10.93 2.64 -11.34
N VAL A 2 10.38 3.28 -10.31
CA VAL A 2 10.32 2.72 -8.95
C VAL A 2 8.99 1.97 -8.82
N LYS A 3 9.03 0.79 -8.21
CA LYS A 3 7.85 -0.03 -7.95
C LYS A 3 7.54 0.05 -6.46
N LEU A 4 6.33 0.42 -6.09
CA LEU A 4 5.90 0.36 -4.69
C LEU A 4 5.25 -0.99 -4.42
N THR A 5 5.63 -1.67 -3.34
CA THR A 5 4.86 -2.83 -2.86
C THR A 5 4.18 -2.45 -1.55
N VAL A 6 2.85 -2.50 -1.54
CA VAL A 6 2.01 -2.19 -0.38
C VAL A 6 1.47 -3.49 0.18
N TYR A 7 1.79 -3.75 1.43
CA TYR A 7 1.38 -4.93 2.17
C TYR A 7 0.30 -4.52 3.19
N LEU A 8 -0.88 -5.13 3.08
CA LEU A 8 -2.01 -4.92 3.98
C LEU A 8 -2.16 -6.08 4.95
N THR A 9 -2.45 -5.77 6.20
CA THR A 9 -2.86 -6.77 7.20
C THR A 9 -4.29 -7.23 6.98
N ASP A 10 -5.19 -6.29 6.63
CA ASP A 10 -6.61 -6.54 6.44
C ASP A 10 -7.03 -6.11 5.02
N PRO A 11 -7.72 -6.98 4.24
CA PRO A 11 -8.24 -6.62 2.93
C PRO A 11 -9.28 -5.48 2.96
N ALA A 12 -9.95 -5.23 4.08
CA ALA A 12 -10.91 -4.13 4.22
C ALA A 12 -10.25 -2.74 4.11
N ASP A 13 -8.95 -2.64 4.39
CA ASP A 13 -8.20 -1.38 4.28
C ASP A 13 -7.78 -1.05 2.83
N LEU A 14 -8.17 -1.89 1.84
CA LEU A 14 -7.78 -1.73 0.44
C LEU A 14 -8.20 -0.37 -0.17
N GLU A 15 -9.45 0.03 -0.01
CA GLU A 15 -9.92 1.29 -0.60
C GLU A 15 -9.20 2.50 -0.02
N VAL A 16 -8.96 2.50 1.29
CA VAL A 16 -8.22 3.55 1.99
C VAL A 16 -6.77 3.60 1.52
N ALA A 17 -6.13 2.44 1.34
CA ALA A 17 -4.76 2.36 0.85
C ALA A 17 -4.63 2.86 -0.60
N LEU A 18 -5.61 2.56 -1.46
CA LEU A 18 -5.65 3.08 -2.83
C LEU A 18 -5.87 4.59 -2.87
N TRP A 19 -6.76 5.12 -2.01
CA TRP A 19 -6.96 6.55 -1.88
C TRP A 19 -5.70 7.28 -1.41
N ALA A 20 -5.06 6.78 -0.35
CA ALA A 20 -3.82 7.36 0.17
C ALA A 20 -2.67 7.32 -0.85
N ARG A 21 -2.56 6.21 -1.62
CA ARG A 21 -1.63 6.09 -2.75
C ARG A 21 -1.88 7.18 -3.80
N ASP A 22 -3.14 7.37 -4.19
CA ASP A 22 -3.52 8.33 -5.23
C ASP A 22 -3.23 9.78 -4.81
N GLU A 23 -3.49 10.12 -3.56
CA GLU A 23 -3.15 11.42 -2.98
C GLU A 23 -1.63 11.66 -2.95
N LEU A 24 -0.85 10.64 -2.55
CA LEU A 24 0.60 10.79 -2.38
C LEU A 24 1.36 10.82 -3.72
N LEU A 25 0.96 9.98 -4.68
CA LEU A 25 1.68 9.80 -5.94
C LEU A 25 1.12 10.64 -7.09
N GLY A 26 -0.07 11.22 -6.90
CA GLY A 26 -0.80 11.92 -7.94
C GLY A 26 -1.39 10.97 -8.98
N ARG A 27 -2.71 11.03 -9.17
CA ARG A 27 -3.45 10.20 -10.14
C ARG A 27 -2.90 10.23 -11.57
N ALA A 28 -2.21 11.30 -11.96
CA ALA A 28 -1.71 11.48 -13.33
C ALA A 28 -0.50 10.58 -13.68
N ARG A 29 0.17 9.97 -12.68
CA ARG A 29 1.32 9.10 -12.94
C ARG A 29 1.39 7.94 -11.94
N PRO A 30 0.50 6.95 -12.06
CA PRO A 30 0.51 5.81 -11.15
C PRO A 30 1.83 5.05 -11.28
N LEU A 31 2.57 4.94 -10.18
CA LEU A 31 3.70 4.00 -10.09
C LEU A 31 3.16 2.58 -10.21
N ALA A 32 3.97 1.67 -10.75
CA ALA A 32 3.65 0.25 -10.70
C ALA A 32 3.56 -0.15 -9.22
N CYS A 33 2.36 -0.53 -8.76
CA CYS A 33 2.11 -0.92 -7.39
C CYS A 33 1.71 -2.40 -7.34
N SER A 34 2.30 -3.17 -6.43
CA SER A 34 1.80 -4.51 -6.07
C SER A 34 1.15 -4.44 -4.70
N LEU A 35 -0.06 -4.99 -4.58
CA LEU A 35 -0.80 -5.04 -3.33
C LEU A 35 -0.89 -6.48 -2.85
N VAL A 36 -0.48 -6.72 -1.61
CA VAL A 36 -0.42 -8.06 -1.01
C VAL A 36 -1.15 -8.02 0.33
N THR A 37 -2.12 -8.91 0.54
CA THR A 37 -2.88 -9.04 1.81
C THR A 37 -2.32 -10.14 2.69
N GLY A 38 -2.56 -10.07 4.01
CA GLY A 38 -2.12 -11.08 4.97
C GLY A 38 -0.64 -10.98 5.34
N ALA A 39 -0.06 -9.79 5.23
CA ALA A 39 1.31 -9.56 5.67
C ALA A 39 1.38 -9.40 7.19
N ASP A 40 2.48 -9.88 7.78
CA ASP A 40 2.78 -9.71 9.20
C ASP A 40 3.76 -8.53 9.37
N PRO A 41 3.28 -7.34 9.75
CA PRO A 41 4.13 -6.19 9.95
C PRO A 41 4.96 -6.35 11.23
N VAL A 42 6.16 -5.78 11.22
CA VAL A 42 7.12 -5.78 12.36
C VAL A 42 6.51 -5.24 13.66
N HIS A 43 5.41 -4.48 13.58
CA HIS A 43 4.70 -3.97 14.75
C HIS A 43 3.19 -4.24 14.62
N PRO A 44 2.52 -4.77 15.66
CA PRO A 44 1.12 -5.21 15.59
C PRO A 44 0.11 -4.06 15.41
N ALA A 45 0.49 -2.82 15.72
CA ALA A 45 -0.37 -1.66 15.49
C ALA A 45 -0.35 -1.16 14.03
N PHE A 46 0.56 -1.65 13.19
CA PHE A 46 0.63 -1.23 11.79
C PHE A 46 -0.35 -2.02 10.94
N ARG A 47 -1.06 -1.31 10.06
CA ARG A 47 -2.02 -1.91 9.12
C ARG A 47 -1.50 -1.99 7.69
N VAL A 48 -0.44 -1.24 7.41
CA VAL A 48 0.19 -1.09 6.09
C VAL A 48 1.71 -1.15 6.26
N LYS A 49 2.38 -1.88 5.37
CA LYS A 49 3.83 -1.78 5.14
C LYS A 49 4.10 -1.41 3.68
N VAL A 50 5.07 -0.54 3.44
CA VAL A 50 5.46 -0.09 2.10
C VAL A 50 6.94 -0.41 1.85
N ASP A 51 7.24 -0.96 0.69
CA ASP A 51 8.58 -1.31 0.21
C ASP A 51 8.82 -0.69 -1.18
N HIS A 52 10.07 -0.32 -1.51
CA HIS A 52 10.44 0.46 -2.71
C HIS A 52 11.55 -0.18 -3.55
#